data_AF-A0A4R6LCS9-F1
#
_entry.id   AF-A0A4R6LCS9-F1
#
_cell.length_a   1.000
_cell.length_b   1.000
_cell.length_c   1.000
_cell.angle_alpha   90.00
_cell.angle_beta   90.00
_cell.angle_gamma   90.00
#
_symmetry.space_group_name_H-M   'P 1'
#
loop_
_entity.id
_entity.type
_entity.pdbx_description
1 polymer ?
#
loop_
_entity_poly.entity_id
_entity_poly.type
_entity_poly.pdbx_seq_one_letter_code
_entity_poly.pdbx_strand_id
1 'polypeptide(L)'
;MIRDDEQADKILSGILDDYKSAPISEKEKEMLDYAVKLTKKPASVKKEDLDRLREFELSDRDILDLNQVVSYFNYVNRTADGLGIELEAEHK
;
A
#
# COMPACT_ATOMS: atom_id res chain seq x y z
N MET A 1 25.68 6.55 8.77
CA MET A 1 24.41 5.84 8.54
C MET A 1 23.26 6.86 8.56
N ILE A 2 23.42 7.96 7.80
CA ILE A 2 22.36 8.94 7.56
C ILE A 2 21.66 8.40 6.32
N ARG A 3 20.62 7.60 6.49
CA ARG A 3 19.63 7.46 5.42
C ARG A 3 18.91 8.81 5.36
N ASP A 4 18.59 9.25 4.16
CA ASP A 4 18.08 10.57 3.84
C ASP A 4 16.67 10.76 4.45
N ASP A 5 16.62 11.14 5.74
CA ASP A 5 15.39 11.32 6.51
C ASP A 5 14.48 12.37 5.83
N GLU A 6 15.06 13.41 5.22
CA GLU A 6 14.30 14.43 4.48
C GLU A 6 13.65 13.86 3.20
N GLN A 7 14.35 13.02 2.45
CA GLN A 7 13.76 12.36 1.29
C GLN A 7 12.67 11.35 1.70
N ALA A 8 12.87 10.62 2.80
CA ALA A 8 11.88 9.70 3.33
C ALA A 8 10.60 10.44 3.76
N ASP A 9 10.73 11.56 4.47
CA ASP A 9 9.61 12.41 4.87
C ASP A 9 8.86 12.97 3.65
N LYS A 10 9.58 13.36 2.61
CA LYS A 10 8.97 13.85 1.36
C LYS A 10 8.19 12.76 0.62
N ILE A 11 8.71 11.53 0.58
CA ILE A 11 8.01 10.38 0.01
C ILE A 11 6.76 10.07 0.84
N LEU A 12 6.90 9.99 2.16
CA LEU A 12 5.81 9.67 3.07
C LEU A 12 4.68 10.70 2.97
N SER A 13 5.00 11.99 3.09
CA SER A 13 4.03 13.07 2.96
C SER A 13 3.34 13.06 1.60
N GLY A 14 4.09 12.83 0.51
CA GLY A 14 3.51 12.69 -0.82
C GLY A 14 2.53 11.51 -0.94
N ILE A 15 2.87 10.34 -0.37
CA ILE A 15 1.98 9.17 -0.37
C ILE A 15 0.71 9.43 0.45
N LEU A 16 0.85 10.07 1.61
CA LEU A 16 -0.27 10.37 2.50
C LEU A 16 -1.25 11.39 1.91
N ASP A 17 -0.76 12.35 1.12
CA ASP A 17 -1.59 13.34 0.43
C ASP A 17 -2.22 12.75 -0.85
N ASP A 18 -1.39 12.38 -1.83
CA ASP A 18 -1.81 11.68 -3.05
C ASP A 18 -0.65 10.87 -3.64
N TYR A 19 -0.67 9.55 -3.40
CA TYR A 19 0.35 8.64 -3.92
C TYR A 19 0.52 8.67 -5.45
N LYS A 20 -0.45 9.15 -6.21
CA LYS A 20 -0.32 9.28 -7.67
C LYS A 20 0.66 10.37 -8.08
N SER A 21 0.75 11.42 -7.28
CA SER A 21 1.67 12.54 -7.46
C SER A 21 2.97 12.41 -6.67
N ALA A 22 3.03 11.45 -5.74
CA ALA A 22 4.19 11.22 -4.89
C ALA A 22 5.47 10.92 -5.69
N PRO A 23 6.66 11.31 -5.18
CA PRO A 23 7.94 11.09 -5.85
C PRO A 23 8.44 9.63 -5.70
N ILE A 24 7.59 8.70 -6.12
CA ILE A 24 7.83 7.25 -6.15
C ILE A 24 7.86 6.76 -7.60
N SER A 25 8.44 5.58 -7.80
CA SER A 25 8.51 4.93 -9.11
C SER A 25 7.12 4.52 -9.63
N GLU A 26 6.99 4.37 -10.94
CA GLU A 26 5.74 3.86 -11.56
C GLU A 26 5.39 2.44 -11.07
N LYS A 27 6.41 1.62 -10.76
CA LYS A 27 6.23 0.31 -10.12
C LYS A 27 5.55 0.42 -8.76
N GLU A 28 6.01 1.33 -7.91
CA GLU A 28 5.40 1.59 -6.60
C GLU A 28 3.98 2.14 -6.73
N LYS A 29 3.71 2.99 -7.73
CA LYS A 29 2.36 3.47 -8.03
C LYS A 29 1.42 2.35 -8.46
N GLU A 30 1.83 1.44 -9.34
CA GLU A 30 1.01 0.28 -9.73
C GLU A 30 0.74 -0.65 -8.53
N MET A 31 1.74 -0.86 -7.67
CA MET A 31 1.55 -1.61 -6.41
C MET A 31 0.49 -0.95 -5.51
N LEU A 32 0.50 0.38 -5.40
CA LEU A 32 -0.48 1.14 -4.63
C LEU A 32 -1.86 1.17 -5.31
N ASP A 33 -1.94 1.25 -6.64
CA ASP A 33 -3.20 1.12 -7.39
C ASP A 33 -3.85 -0.25 -7.13
N TYR A 34 -3.05 -1.33 -7.15
CA TYR A 34 -3.51 -2.65 -6.76
C TYR A 34 -3.99 -2.69 -5.31
N ALA A 35 -3.21 -2.13 -4.36
CA ALA A 35 -3.57 -2.08 -2.95
C ALA A 35 -4.89 -1.33 -2.69
N VAL A 36 -5.09 -0.19 -3.37
CA VAL A 36 -6.33 0.60 -3.33
C VAL A 36 -7.50 -0.20 -3.87
N LYS A 37 -7.34 -0.89 -5.01
CA LYS A 37 -8.39 -1.72 -5.59
C LYS A 37 -8.77 -2.88 -4.68
N LEU A 38 -7.79 -3.61 -4.15
CA LEU A 38 -8.01 -4.73 -3.23
C LEU A 38 -8.70 -4.27 -1.93
N THR A 39 -8.37 -3.07 -1.45
CA THR A 39 -8.98 -2.47 -0.26
C THR A 39 -10.44 -2.05 -0.50
N LYS A 40 -10.71 -1.32 -1.59
CA LYS A 40 -12.02 -0.70 -1.83
C LYS A 40 -13.02 -1.63 -2.55
N LYS A 41 -12.54 -2.50 -3.43
CA LYS A 41 -13.36 -3.36 -4.30
C LYS A 41 -12.70 -4.74 -4.49
N PRO A 42 -12.45 -5.52 -3.42
CA PRO A 42 -11.74 -6.80 -3.50
C PRO A 42 -12.36 -7.78 -4.49
N ALA A 43 -13.71 -7.86 -4.53
CA ALA A 43 -14.44 -8.72 -5.47
C ALA A 43 -14.26 -8.34 -6.96
N SER A 44 -13.70 -7.16 -7.24
CA SER A 44 -13.44 -6.70 -8.62
C SER A 44 -11.99 -6.90 -9.07
N VAL A 45 -11.12 -7.44 -8.21
CA VAL A 45 -9.76 -7.83 -8.60
C VAL A 45 -9.84 -8.98 -9.59
N LYS A 46 -9.12 -8.85 -10.70
CA LYS A 46 -9.10 -9.83 -11.79
C LYS A 46 -7.66 -10.17 -12.16
N LYS A 47 -7.51 -11.18 -13.03
CA LYS A 47 -6.20 -11.62 -13.54
C LYS A 47 -5.43 -10.46 -14.19
N GLU A 48 -6.12 -9.57 -14.90
CA GLU A 48 -5.48 -8.43 -15.58
C GLU A 48 -4.78 -7.47 -14.61
N ASP A 49 -5.27 -7.34 -13.36
CA ASP A 49 -4.57 -6.52 -12.37
C ASP A 49 -3.25 -7.17 -11.93
N LEU A 50 -3.20 -8.51 -11.89
CA LEU A 50 -1.97 -9.24 -11.57
C LEU A 50 -1.01 -9.23 -12.76
N ASP A 51 -1.53 -9.29 -13.98
CA ASP A 51 -0.72 -9.22 -15.20
C ASP A 51 -0.03 -7.84 -15.33
N ARG A 52 -0.72 -6.74 -15.00
CA ARG A 52 -0.07 -5.41 -14.92
C ARG A 52 1.08 -5.36 -13.92
N LEU A 53 0.93 -5.98 -12.75
CA LEU A 53 2.03 -6.06 -11.77
C LEU A 53 3.23 -6.83 -12.34
N ARG A 54 3.00 -7.90 -13.12
CA ARG A 54 4.07 -8.66 -13.79
C ARG A 54 4.79 -7.83 -14.87
N GLU A 55 4.11 -6.90 -15.53
CA GLU A 55 4.73 -5.97 -16.49
C GLU A 55 5.78 -5.07 -15.81
N PHE A 56 5.64 -4.80 -14.50
CA PHE A 56 6.64 -4.12 -13.68
C PHE A 56 7.64 -5.08 -12.99
N GLU A 57 7.81 -6.28 -13.56
CA GLU A 57 8.74 -7.31 -13.09
C GLU A 57 8.51 -7.75 -11.63
N LEU A 58 7.26 -7.70 -11.15
CA LEU A 58 6.91 -8.40 -9.91
C LEU A 58 6.77 -9.90 -10.20
N SER A 59 7.49 -10.73 -9.45
CA SER A 59 7.31 -12.17 -9.47
C SER A 59 5.97 -12.55 -8.81
N ASP A 60 5.49 -13.78 -9.05
CA ASP A 60 4.29 -14.29 -8.37
C ASP A 60 4.44 -14.28 -6.84
N ARG A 61 5.66 -14.42 -6.34
CA ARG A 61 5.96 -14.29 -4.91
C ARG A 61 5.79 -12.85 -4.44
N ASP A 62 6.32 -11.87 -5.17
CA ASP A 62 6.18 -10.45 -4.81
C ASP A 62 4.69 -10.03 -4.81
N ILE A 63 3.91 -10.53 -5.78
CA ILE A 63 2.47 -10.29 -5.85
C ILE A 63 1.73 -10.92 -4.67
N LEU A 64 2.12 -12.13 -4.27
CA LEU A 64 1.58 -12.79 -3.09
C LEU A 64 1.89 -11.98 -1.82
N ASP A 65 3.14 -11.56 -1.65
CA ASP A 65 3.57 -10.78 -0.49
C ASP A 65 2.81 -9.44 -0.44
N LEU A 66 2.68 -8.73 -1.57
CA LEU A 66 1.86 -7.52 -1.68
C LEU A 66 0.40 -7.76 -1.28
N ASN A 67 -0.23 -8.81 -1.81
CA ASN A 67 -1.61 -9.15 -1.48
C ASN A 67 -1.79 -9.44 0.02
N GLN A 68 -0.87 -10.20 0.62
CA GLN A 68 -0.92 -10.57 2.03
C GLN A 68 -0.77 -9.35 2.94
N VAL A 69 0.17 -8.46 2.65
CA VAL A 69 0.37 -7.21 3.41
C VAL A 69 -0.90 -6.35 3.36
N VAL A 70 -1.43 -6.11 2.15
CA VAL A 70 -2.65 -5.30 1.98
C VAL A 70 -3.84 -5.93 2.70
N SER A 71 -4.00 -7.25 2.60
CA SER A 71 -5.11 -7.98 3.25
C SER A 71 -4.99 -7.97 4.78
N TYR A 72 -3.76 -8.09 5.31
CA TYR A 72 -3.50 -8.05 6.74
C TYR A 72 -3.85 -6.69 7.34
N PHE A 73 -3.39 -5.58 6.76
CA PHE A 73 -3.77 -4.24 7.23
C PHE A 73 -5.27 -4.00 7.13
N ASN A 74 -5.91 -4.50 6.08
CA ASN A 74 -7.36 -4.50 5.94
C ASN A 74 -8.08 -5.23 7.09
N TYR A 75 -7.55 -6.36 7.57
CA TYR A 75 -8.09 -7.07 8.73
C TYR A 75 -7.85 -6.30 10.04
N VAL A 76 -6.63 -5.80 10.25
CA VAL A 76 -6.26 -5.04 11.45
C VAL A 76 -7.11 -3.76 11.56
N ASN A 77 -7.22 -2.98 10.48
CA ASN A 77 -8.01 -1.76 10.46
C ASN A 77 -9.47 -2.03 10.82
N ARG A 78 -10.09 -3.06 10.24
CA ARG A 78 -11.47 -3.43 10.57
C ARG A 78 -11.64 -3.90 12.02
N THR A 79 -10.62 -4.54 12.58
CA THR A 79 -10.63 -4.97 13.99
C THR A 79 -10.52 -3.77 14.91
N ALA A 80 -9.59 -2.85 14.64
CA ALA A 80 -9.39 -1.63 15.41
C ALA A 80 -10.62 -0.71 15.35
N ASP A 81 -11.08 -0.38 14.14
CA ASP A 81 -12.24 0.48 13.92
C ASP A 81 -13.52 -0.14 14.48
N GLY A 82 -13.70 -1.46 14.28
CA GLY A 82 -14.89 -2.19 14.74
C GLY A 82 -14.99 -2.32 16.26
N LEU A 83 -13.85 -2.27 16.96
CA LEU A 83 -13.78 -2.35 18.44
C LEU A 83 -13.55 -0.98 19.10
N GLY A 84 -13.32 0.09 18.32
CA GLY A 84 -13.04 1.43 18.85
C GLY A 84 -11.66 1.54 19.51
N ILE A 85 -10.66 0.82 19.01
CA ILE A 85 -9.29 0.91 19.51
C ILE A 85 -8.69 2.25 19.08
N GLU A 86 -8.30 3.08 20.05
CA GLU A 86 -7.55 4.31 19.79
C GLU A 86 -6.04 4.02 19.71
N LEU A 87 -5.34 4.75 18.85
CA LEU A 87 -3.88 4.72 18.83
C LEU A 87 -3.33 5.28 20.15
N GLU A 88 -2.32 4.62 20.70
CA GLU A 88 -1.57 5.10 21.87
C GLU A 88 -1.07 6.53 21.62
N ALA A 89 -1.17 7.39 22.62
CA ALA A 89 -0.98 8.84 22.49
C ALA A 89 0.42 9.28 21.97
N GLU A 90 1.41 8.39 21.97
CA GLU A 90 2.77 8.65 21.48
C GLU A 90 2.90 8.65 19.95
N HIS A 91 1.86 8.23 19.22
CA HIS A 91 1.87 8.09 17.74
C HIS A 91 0.79 8.93 17.05
N LYS A 92 0.45 10.10 17.60
CA LYS A 92 -0.55 11.03 17.03
C LYS A 92 0.08 12.10 16.14
#